data_AF-A0A9E3WCG4-F1
#
_entry.id   AF-A0A9E3WCG4-F1
#
_cell.length_a   1.000
_cell.length_b   1.000
_cell.length_c   1.000
_cell.angle_alpha   90.00
_cell.angle_beta   90.00
_cell.angle_gamma   90.00
#
_symmetry.space_group_name_H-M   'P 1'
#
loop_
_entity.id
_entity.type
_entity.pdbx_description
1 polymer ?
#
loop_
_entity_poly.entity_id
_entity_poly.type
_entity_poly.pdbx_seq_one_letter_code
_entity_poly.pdbx_strand_id
1 'polypeptide(L)'
;MPGYANWQGLYKLEYGQLYEEGYPVGDTPLPDLAAAYLPDDLRGRAEESLTEADWQRAYHALWQVRAQGLRPDYPFVEPDDLESIIADAAPVPVLTPLSPSEYQERVKGAWFGRCAAVILGKPFEMHIDRQYIKRYLESVDAYPLNDWVPGRSEKLGMTLRNPASTRGHVQYAEPDDDIHYTILGLILVEKYGLKFSQYDVGKNIVDNIPYNWLWSCTKQAYYHWVNMTDDRPAAEQVAEFPLKLNPWREGINAAIRADFWGYISPGDPRRAGRIAFQEVTFNTTKNGTYSSMFVAGCLAAALSQHPTVETILQGGLSVIPKRSRMAAITHEVMDWYAEDGDWISVCDRIYEKYGHLPFLATLHNMAFVVLALIHGQLDYEKSITTAVMCGMDTDCTSGTAGSIVAAALGYEALPQKWIAPLNDYTKTVVADFREGSISGLVDRTVAVWQNTRDQQPG
;
A
#
# COMPACT_ATOMS: atom_id res chain seq x y z
N MET A 1 26.44 -5.65 0.67
CA MET A 1 25.15 -6.36 0.78
C MET A 1 24.22 -5.79 -0.29
N PRO A 2 23.38 -6.60 -0.94
CA PRO A 2 22.46 -6.17 -1.99
C PRO A 2 21.26 -5.36 -1.46
N GLY A 3 21.52 -4.34 -0.63
CA GLY A 3 20.50 -3.51 0.03
C GLY A 3 20.13 -4.05 1.42
N TYR A 4 18.85 -4.39 1.60
CA TYR A 4 18.23 -4.66 2.90
C TYR A 4 18.44 -6.10 3.44
N ALA A 5 18.92 -7.04 2.62
CA ALA A 5 19.14 -8.43 3.00
C ALA A 5 20.55 -8.93 2.62
N ASN A 6 20.99 -10.01 3.27
CA ASN A 6 22.11 -10.81 2.77
C ASN A 6 21.67 -11.66 1.56
N TRP A 7 22.60 -12.32 0.87
CA TRP A 7 22.27 -13.07 -0.35
C TRP A 7 21.34 -14.25 -0.09
N GLN A 8 21.47 -14.92 1.05
CA GLN A 8 20.57 -15.99 1.46
C GLN A 8 19.13 -15.49 1.62
N GLY A 9 18.93 -14.39 2.34
CA GLY A 9 17.62 -13.79 2.52
C GLY A 9 17.02 -13.32 1.20
N LEU A 10 17.83 -12.68 0.36
CA LEU A 10 17.41 -12.22 -0.96
C LEU A 10 16.98 -13.39 -1.86
N TYR A 11 17.71 -14.51 -1.87
CA TYR A 11 17.34 -15.72 -2.59
C TYR A 11 15.97 -16.25 -2.16
N LYS A 12 15.74 -16.38 -0.84
CA LYS A 12 14.47 -16.90 -0.31
C LYS A 12 13.29 -16.01 -0.66
N LEU A 13 13.44 -14.70 -0.53
CA LEU A 13 12.41 -13.73 -0.88
C LEU A 13 12.12 -13.74 -2.39
N GLU A 14 13.16 -13.78 -3.21
CA GLU A 14 13.01 -13.83 -4.67
C GLU A 14 12.36 -15.13 -5.14
N TYR A 15 12.70 -16.26 -4.53
CA TYR A 15 12.04 -17.53 -4.80
C TYR A 15 10.54 -17.44 -4.54
N GLY A 16 10.15 -16.93 -3.35
CA GLY A 16 8.73 -16.75 -3.01
C GLY A 16 8.02 -15.81 -3.97
N GLN A 17 8.66 -14.68 -4.30
CA GLN A 17 8.07 -13.72 -5.24
C GLN A 17 7.89 -14.31 -6.65
N LEU A 18 8.86 -15.08 -7.16
CA LEU A 18 8.74 -15.77 -8.45
C LEU A 18 7.65 -16.83 -8.43
N TYR A 19 7.50 -17.57 -7.32
CA TYR A 19 6.43 -18.55 -7.14
C TYR A 19 5.05 -17.89 -7.27
N GLU A 20 4.85 -16.79 -6.54
CA GLU A 20 3.60 -16.01 -6.52
C GLU A 20 3.31 -15.37 -7.88
N GLU A 21 4.34 -14.91 -8.59
CA GLU A 21 4.22 -14.38 -9.95
C GLU A 21 3.92 -15.44 -11.02
N GLY A 22 3.87 -16.72 -10.65
CA GLY A 22 3.54 -17.81 -11.55
C GLY A 22 4.73 -18.44 -12.28
N TYR A 23 5.97 -18.19 -11.86
CA TYR A 23 7.15 -18.82 -12.47
C TYR A 23 7.39 -20.25 -11.95
N PRO A 24 8.00 -21.15 -12.75
CA PRO A 24 8.22 -22.54 -12.38
C PRO A 24 9.45 -22.68 -11.47
N VAL A 25 9.36 -22.20 -10.22
CA VAL A 25 10.40 -22.32 -9.18
C VAL A 25 10.17 -23.46 -8.19
N GLY A 26 9.03 -24.17 -8.25
CA GLY A 26 8.69 -25.31 -7.39
C GLY A 26 7.20 -25.37 -7.04
N ASP A 27 6.81 -26.32 -6.18
CA ASP A 27 5.41 -26.57 -5.81
C ASP A 27 4.94 -25.79 -4.57
N THR A 28 5.86 -25.14 -3.85
CA THR A 28 5.54 -24.32 -2.67
C THR A 28 6.29 -22.97 -2.74
N PRO A 29 5.82 -21.92 -2.03
CA PRO A 29 6.50 -20.62 -1.99
C PRO A 29 7.80 -20.64 -1.18
N LEU A 30 8.12 -21.74 -0.50
CA LEU A 30 9.38 -21.92 0.22
C LEU A 30 10.35 -22.75 -0.63
N PRO A 31 11.62 -22.32 -0.75
CA PRO A 31 12.60 -23.09 -1.50
C PRO A 31 12.89 -24.43 -0.83
N ASP A 32 12.72 -25.51 -1.59
CA ASP A 32 13.31 -26.80 -1.21
C ASP A 32 14.80 -26.76 -1.51
N LEU A 33 15.60 -26.54 -0.48
CA LEU A 33 17.06 -26.45 -0.59
C LEU A 33 17.71 -27.80 -0.98
N ALA A 34 16.94 -28.89 -1.02
CA ALA A 34 17.37 -30.18 -1.55
C ALA A 34 17.18 -30.31 -3.08
N ALA A 35 16.42 -29.44 -3.75
CA ALA A 35 16.01 -29.65 -5.14
C ALA A 35 16.09 -28.42 -6.09
N ALA A 36 16.48 -28.73 -7.33
CA ALA A 36 16.30 -28.01 -8.60
C ALA A 36 16.87 -26.59 -8.82
N TYR A 37 16.87 -25.67 -7.86
CA TYR A 37 17.17 -24.24 -8.13
C TYR A 37 18.46 -23.72 -7.48
N LEU A 38 19.27 -24.63 -6.95
CA LEU A 38 20.68 -24.40 -6.67
C LEU A 38 21.53 -24.84 -7.87
N PRO A 39 22.65 -24.13 -8.15
CA PRO A 39 23.72 -24.64 -9.02
C PRO A 39 24.11 -26.09 -8.65
N ASP A 40 24.46 -26.91 -9.64
CA ASP A 40 24.68 -28.36 -9.46
C ASP A 40 25.70 -28.69 -8.35
N ASP A 41 26.75 -27.88 -8.22
CA ASP A 41 27.80 -28.04 -7.20
C ASP A 41 27.33 -27.65 -5.78
N LEU A 42 26.19 -26.98 -5.66
CA LEU A 42 25.59 -26.58 -4.40
C LEU A 42 24.45 -27.51 -3.96
N ARG A 43 23.88 -28.31 -4.89
CA ARG A 43 22.78 -29.23 -4.60
C ARG A 43 23.19 -30.29 -3.58
N GLY A 44 22.31 -30.55 -2.60
CA GLY A 44 22.53 -31.56 -1.56
C GLY A 44 23.52 -31.15 -0.45
N ARG A 45 24.11 -29.95 -0.51
CA ARG A 45 24.83 -29.36 0.62
C ARG A 45 23.85 -28.89 1.69
N ALA A 46 24.22 -29.02 2.96
CA ALA A 46 23.45 -28.47 4.07
C ALA A 46 23.41 -26.94 3.98
N GLU A 47 22.26 -26.33 4.30
CA GLU A 47 22.05 -24.88 4.21
C GLU A 47 23.12 -24.10 4.99
N GLU A 48 23.45 -24.53 6.21
CA GLU A 48 24.42 -23.86 7.07
C GLU A 48 25.85 -23.91 6.54
N SER A 49 26.11 -24.78 5.54
CA SER A 49 27.42 -24.90 4.89
C SER A 49 27.62 -23.96 3.71
N LEU A 50 26.57 -23.27 3.24
CA LEU A 50 26.62 -22.38 2.08
C LEU A 50 27.11 -20.98 2.48
N THR A 51 28.05 -20.46 1.71
CA THR A 51 28.61 -19.10 1.93
C THR A 51 27.75 -18.03 1.25
N GLU A 52 27.93 -16.76 1.60
CA GLU A 52 27.27 -15.64 0.89
C GLU A 52 27.59 -15.61 -0.62
N ALA A 53 28.78 -16.06 -1.03
CA ALA A 53 29.14 -16.18 -2.43
C ALA A 53 28.37 -17.32 -3.13
N ASP A 54 28.12 -18.43 -2.42
CA ASP A 54 27.28 -19.53 -2.91
C ASP A 54 25.83 -19.04 -3.11
N TRP A 55 25.28 -18.29 -2.16
CA TRP A 55 23.94 -17.71 -2.26
C TRP A 55 23.80 -16.67 -3.35
N GLN A 56 24.83 -15.85 -3.58
CA GLN A 56 24.84 -14.93 -4.72
C GLN A 56 24.74 -15.68 -6.05
N ARG A 57 25.52 -16.75 -6.21
CA ARG A 57 25.44 -17.61 -7.40
C ARG A 57 24.05 -18.25 -7.54
N ALA A 58 23.49 -18.71 -6.43
CA ALA A 58 22.15 -19.29 -6.41
C ALA A 58 21.07 -18.27 -6.84
N TYR A 59 21.14 -17.03 -6.34
CA TYR A 59 20.22 -15.96 -6.73
C TYR A 59 20.25 -15.70 -8.25
N HIS A 60 21.45 -15.58 -8.82
CA HIS A 60 21.57 -15.33 -10.25
C HIS A 60 21.10 -16.51 -11.11
N ALA A 61 21.28 -17.75 -10.63
CA ALA A 61 20.76 -18.95 -11.27
C ALA A 61 19.22 -19.00 -11.22
N LEU A 62 18.63 -18.72 -10.05
CA LEU A 62 17.18 -18.64 -9.86
C LEU A 62 16.54 -17.63 -10.82
N TRP A 63 17.16 -16.46 -10.98
CA TRP A 63 16.63 -15.40 -11.85
C TRP A 63 16.49 -15.83 -13.33
N GLN A 64 17.26 -16.83 -13.79
CA GLN A 64 17.15 -17.35 -15.15
C GLN A 64 15.82 -18.08 -15.41
N VAL A 65 15.07 -18.47 -14.36
CA VAL A 65 13.76 -19.12 -14.51
C VAL A 65 12.77 -18.25 -15.27
N ARG A 66 12.90 -16.91 -15.23
CA ARG A 66 12.02 -16.00 -15.98
C ARG A 66 12.03 -16.27 -17.49
N ALA A 67 13.13 -16.78 -18.04
CA ALA A 67 13.24 -17.13 -19.46
C ALA A 67 12.37 -18.35 -19.85
N GLN A 68 11.90 -19.14 -18.88
CA GLN A 68 11.03 -20.29 -19.12
C GLN A 68 9.55 -19.91 -19.30
N GLY A 69 9.20 -18.65 -19.01
CA GLY A 69 7.81 -18.20 -18.99
C GLY A 69 7.05 -18.62 -17.72
N LEU A 70 5.76 -18.30 -17.69
CA LEU A 70 4.87 -18.65 -16.58
C LEU A 70 4.47 -20.13 -16.65
N ARG A 71 4.11 -20.72 -15.50
CA ARG A 71 3.57 -22.07 -15.43
C ARG A 71 2.28 -22.16 -16.26
N PRO A 72 2.03 -23.27 -16.98
CA PRO A 72 0.84 -23.43 -17.82
C PRO A 72 -0.50 -23.34 -17.07
N ASP A 73 -0.48 -23.60 -15.77
CA ASP A 73 -1.63 -23.59 -14.87
C ASP A 73 -1.83 -22.25 -14.14
N TYR A 74 -0.98 -21.25 -14.40
CA TYR A 74 -1.12 -19.92 -13.79
C TYR A 74 -2.38 -19.22 -14.33
N PRO A 75 -3.40 -18.95 -13.48
CA PRO A 75 -4.73 -18.58 -13.97
C PRO A 75 -4.88 -17.08 -14.28
N PHE A 76 -3.86 -16.27 -13.98
CA PHE A 76 -3.94 -14.81 -14.04
C PHE A 76 -3.26 -14.24 -15.29
N VAL A 77 -3.78 -13.10 -15.75
CA VAL A 77 -3.20 -12.29 -16.82
C VAL A 77 -2.86 -10.92 -16.24
N GLU A 78 -1.56 -10.68 -16.09
CA GLU A 78 -1.01 -9.54 -15.34
C GLU A 78 -0.01 -8.77 -16.23
N PRO A 79 -0.50 -7.94 -17.17
CA PRO A 79 0.36 -7.10 -18.00
C PRO A 79 1.02 -5.97 -17.19
N ASP A 80 2.28 -5.66 -17.48
CA ASP A 80 3.04 -4.61 -16.78
C ASP A 80 2.98 -3.24 -17.48
N ASP A 81 2.43 -3.14 -18.69
CA ASP A 81 2.28 -1.88 -19.42
C ASP A 81 0.87 -1.26 -19.25
N LEU A 82 0.84 0.07 -19.18
CA LEU A 82 -0.38 0.82 -18.88
C LEU A 82 -1.52 0.57 -19.88
N GLU A 83 -1.22 0.48 -21.17
CA GLU A 83 -2.25 0.36 -22.19
C GLU A 83 -2.92 -1.02 -22.15
N SER A 84 -2.13 -2.09 -21.98
CA SER A 84 -2.66 -3.43 -21.75
C SER A 84 -3.45 -3.52 -20.45
N ILE A 85 -2.98 -2.90 -19.37
CA ILE A 85 -3.70 -2.84 -18.08
C ILE A 85 -5.07 -2.19 -18.27
N ILE A 86 -5.09 -1.00 -18.88
CA ILE A 86 -6.31 -0.21 -19.08
C ILE A 86 -7.28 -0.91 -20.03
N ALA A 87 -6.77 -1.61 -21.06
CA ALA A 87 -7.57 -2.37 -22.01
C ALA A 87 -8.26 -3.60 -21.39
N ASP A 88 -7.61 -4.28 -20.44
CA ASP A 88 -8.20 -5.43 -19.72
C ASP A 88 -9.04 -5.02 -18.49
N ALA A 89 -9.05 -3.74 -18.11
CA ALA A 89 -9.74 -3.25 -16.91
C ALA A 89 -11.27 -3.15 -17.05
N ALA A 90 -11.96 -3.05 -15.91
CA ALA A 90 -13.42 -2.87 -15.88
C ALA A 90 -13.86 -1.51 -16.44
N PRO A 91 -15.10 -1.38 -16.95
CA PRO A 91 -15.68 -0.07 -17.27
C PRO A 91 -15.68 0.84 -16.04
N VAL A 92 -15.51 2.15 -16.26
CA VAL A 92 -15.65 3.14 -15.19
C VAL A 92 -17.14 3.23 -14.80
N PRO A 93 -17.49 3.22 -13.50
CA PRO A 93 -18.86 3.44 -13.07
C PRO A 93 -19.34 4.85 -13.47
N VAL A 94 -20.66 5.06 -13.47
CA VAL A 94 -21.21 6.42 -13.66
C VAL A 94 -20.96 7.22 -12.38
N LEU A 95 -20.14 8.27 -12.49
CA LEU A 95 -19.78 9.12 -11.38
C LEU A 95 -20.20 10.56 -11.68
N THR A 96 -20.98 11.14 -10.77
CA THR A 96 -21.40 12.53 -10.90
C THR A 96 -20.34 13.46 -10.27
N PRO A 97 -19.86 14.49 -10.98
CA PRO A 97 -18.84 15.40 -10.46
C PRO A 97 -19.29 16.19 -9.23
N LEU A 98 -18.35 16.45 -8.33
CA LEU A 98 -18.52 17.38 -7.21
C LEU A 98 -18.43 18.84 -7.67
N SER A 99 -19.15 19.73 -6.99
CA SER A 99 -18.86 21.17 -7.04
C SER A 99 -17.50 21.47 -6.36
N PRO A 100 -16.86 22.62 -6.66
CA PRO A 100 -15.58 22.97 -6.03
C PRO A 100 -15.62 23.01 -4.49
N SER A 101 -16.74 23.47 -3.90
CA SER A 101 -16.92 23.51 -2.45
C SER A 101 -17.10 22.12 -1.85
N GLU A 102 -17.86 21.25 -2.50
CA GLU A 102 -17.99 19.84 -2.07
C GLU A 102 -16.65 19.14 -2.16
N TYR A 103 -15.89 19.32 -3.25
CA TYR A 103 -14.55 18.75 -3.37
C TYR A 103 -13.61 19.22 -2.25
N GLN A 104 -13.58 20.51 -1.93
CA GLN A 104 -12.71 21.04 -0.87
C GLN A 104 -13.06 20.46 0.51
N GLU A 105 -14.36 20.31 0.80
CA GLU A 105 -14.85 19.70 2.05
C GLU A 105 -14.50 18.21 2.12
N ARG A 106 -14.62 17.50 0.99
CA ARG A 106 -14.36 16.07 0.84
C ARG A 106 -12.88 15.70 0.90
N VAL A 107 -12.02 16.47 0.23
CA VAL A 107 -10.56 16.27 0.28
C VAL A 107 -9.99 16.65 1.64
N LYS A 108 -10.60 17.61 2.35
CA LYS A 108 -10.30 17.87 3.76
C LYS A 108 -10.64 16.65 4.62
N GLY A 109 -11.80 16.04 4.37
CA GLY A 109 -12.19 14.77 5.00
C GLY A 109 -11.13 13.70 4.77
N ALA A 110 -10.73 13.48 3.51
CA ALA A 110 -9.74 12.48 3.15
C ALA A 110 -8.39 12.65 3.90
N TRP A 111 -7.85 13.87 3.96
CA TRP A 111 -6.60 14.14 4.69
C TRP A 111 -6.71 13.87 6.19
N PHE A 112 -7.75 14.39 6.85
CA PHE A 112 -7.93 14.17 8.30
C PHE A 112 -8.27 12.71 8.62
N GLY A 113 -9.08 12.08 7.79
CA GLY A 113 -9.45 10.67 7.90
C GLY A 113 -8.24 9.75 7.76
N ARG A 114 -7.42 9.97 6.73
CA ARG A 114 -6.15 9.24 6.56
C ARG A 114 -5.26 9.38 7.79
N CYS A 115 -5.01 10.62 8.23
CA CYS A 115 -4.19 10.87 9.41
C CYS A 115 -4.73 10.15 10.65
N ALA A 116 -6.01 10.31 10.98
CA ALA A 116 -6.59 9.70 12.17
C ALA A 116 -6.55 8.17 12.12
N ALA A 117 -6.81 7.57 10.95
CA ALA A 117 -6.79 6.13 10.79
C ALA A 117 -5.38 5.54 10.88
N VAL A 118 -4.39 6.15 10.22
CA VAL A 118 -2.97 5.76 10.35
C VAL A 118 -2.56 5.76 11.83
N ILE A 119 -2.82 6.85 12.56
CA ILE A 119 -2.48 6.94 13.99
C ILE A 119 -3.20 5.86 14.81
N LEU A 120 -4.43 5.48 14.45
CA LEU A 120 -5.16 4.41 15.15
C LEU A 120 -4.50 3.05 14.97
N GLY A 121 -3.99 2.76 13.77
CA GLY A 121 -3.34 1.50 13.44
C GLY A 121 -1.91 1.38 13.98
N LYS A 122 -1.16 2.49 14.09
CA LYS A 122 0.26 2.49 14.50
C LYS A 122 0.61 1.68 15.77
N PRO A 123 -0.19 1.65 16.84
CA PRO A 123 0.16 0.88 18.04
C PRO A 123 0.13 -0.64 17.85
N PHE A 124 -0.59 -1.14 16.84
CA PHE A 124 -0.70 -2.57 16.50
C PHE A 124 0.10 -2.99 15.27
N GLU A 125 0.89 -2.08 14.68
CA GLU A 125 1.76 -2.35 13.55
C GLU A 125 2.92 -3.32 13.94
N MET A 126 3.46 -4.09 12.97
CA MET A 126 4.53 -5.11 13.04
C MET A 126 4.10 -6.53 13.43
N HIS A 127 3.49 -7.21 12.47
CA HIS A 127 3.20 -8.66 12.51
C HIS A 127 2.29 -9.10 13.67
N ILE A 128 1.45 -8.21 14.16
CA ILE A 128 0.45 -8.53 15.16
C ILE A 128 -0.78 -9.08 14.43
N ASP A 129 -1.08 -10.37 14.65
CA ASP A 129 -2.28 -10.99 14.09
C ASP A 129 -3.55 -10.55 14.83
N ARG A 130 -4.70 -10.82 14.20
CA ARG A 130 -6.03 -10.55 14.77
C ARG A 130 -6.23 -11.14 16.17
N GLN A 131 -5.69 -12.32 16.45
CA GLN A 131 -5.87 -12.99 17.75
C GLN A 131 -5.12 -12.26 18.86
N TYR A 132 -3.92 -11.78 18.56
CA TYR A 132 -3.16 -10.94 19.46
C TYR A 132 -3.88 -9.62 19.72
N ILE A 133 -4.40 -8.93 18.68
CA ILE A 133 -5.15 -7.67 18.85
C ILE A 133 -6.36 -7.90 19.74
N LYS A 134 -7.15 -8.93 19.44
CA LYS A 134 -8.30 -9.31 20.26
C LYS A 134 -7.90 -9.55 21.72
N ARG A 135 -6.89 -10.38 21.97
CA ARG A 135 -6.38 -10.66 23.33
C ARG A 135 -5.93 -9.40 24.05
N TYR A 136 -5.23 -8.51 23.35
CA TYR A 136 -4.80 -7.24 23.92
C TYR A 136 -6.00 -6.36 24.29
N LEU A 137 -6.95 -6.16 23.37
CA LEU A 137 -8.13 -5.33 23.59
C LEU A 137 -9.04 -5.87 24.69
N GLU A 138 -9.27 -7.19 24.77
CA GLU A 138 -9.99 -7.83 25.87
C GLU A 138 -9.28 -7.62 27.21
N SER A 139 -7.95 -7.63 27.21
CA SER A 139 -7.17 -7.41 28.44
C SER A 139 -7.33 -5.99 29.02
N VAL A 140 -7.68 -5.01 28.19
CA VAL A 140 -7.90 -3.60 28.57
C VAL A 140 -9.37 -3.17 28.45
N ASP A 141 -10.28 -4.13 28.36
CA ASP A 141 -11.74 -3.91 28.28
C ASP A 141 -12.14 -2.95 27.14
N ALA A 142 -11.47 -3.08 25.98
CA ALA A 142 -11.63 -2.26 24.79
C ALA A 142 -11.94 -3.07 23.51
N TYR A 143 -12.45 -4.30 23.66
CA TYR A 143 -12.92 -5.14 22.55
C TYR A 143 -14.47 -5.12 22.45
N PRO A 144 -15.06 -4.93 21.26
CA PRO A 144 -14.40 -4.56 20.00
C PRO A 144 -13.84 -3.13 20.04
N LEU A 145 -12.84 -2.84 19.19
CA LEU A 145 -12.21 -1.53 19.10
C LEU A 145 -13.25 -0.49 18.62
N ASN A 146 -13.45 0.57 19.39
CA ASN A 146 -14.39 1.65 19.09
C ASN A 146 -13.90 3.04 19.54
N ASP A 147 -12.65 3.13 19.97
CA ASP A 147 -11.98 4.35 20.42
C ASP A 147 -10.47 4.14 20.27
N TRP A 148 -9.66 5.19 20.45
CA TRP A 148 -8.21 5.06 20.53
C TRP A 148 -7.80 3.95 21.49
N VAL A 149 -6.75 3.22 21.19
CA VAL A 149 -6.33 2.05 21.99
C VAL A 149 -5.63 2.48 23.29
N PRO A 150 -5.95 1.89 24.46
CA PRO A 150 -5.16 2.09 25.67
C PRO A 150 -3.72 1.58 25.48
N GLY A 151 -2.71 2.42 25.77
CA GLY A 151 -1.31 2.10 25.46
C GLY A 151 -0.65 1.04 26.33
N ARG A 152 -1.29 0.60 27.41
CA ARG A 152 -0.74 -0.41 28.33
C ARG A 152 -1.82 -1.37 28.85
N SER A 153 -1.46 -2.64 28.90
CA SER A 153 -2.21 -3.71 29.57
C SER A 153 -1.48 -4.19 30.81
N GLU A 154 -2.04 -3.95 32.00
CA GLU A 154 -1.50 -4.53 33.23
C GLU A 154 -1.76 -6.05 33.32
N LYS A 155 -2.87 -6.54 32.76
CA LYS A 155 -3.19 -7.98 32.75
C LYS A 155 -2.16 -8.79 31.95
N LEU A 156 -1.62 -8.21 30.87
CA LEU A 156 -0.59 -8.85 30.04
C LEU A 156 0.84 -8.41 30.40
N GLY A 157 1.02 -7.34 31.18
CA GLY A 157 2.33 -6.74 31.42
C GLY A 157 2.94 -6.12 30.16
N MET A 158 2.12 -5.62 29.23
CA MET A 158 2.54 -5.17 27.90
C MET A 158 2.27 -3.69 27.69
N THR A 159 3.20 -3.00 27.04
CA THR A 159 3.04 -1.62 26.56
C THR A 159 3.13 -1.64 25.04
N LEU A 160 2.17 -1.02 24.36
CA LEU A 160 2.18 -0.90 22.90
C LEU A 160 3.28 0.06 22.45
N ARG A 161 3.76 -0.16 21.23
CA ARG A 161 4.63 0.80 20.55
C ARG A 161 3.88 2.10 20.27
N ASN A 162 4.62 3.15 19.89
CA ASN A 162 4.06 4.45 19.53
C ASN A 162 3.11 5.01 20.63
N PRO A 163 3.58 5.24 21.87
CA PRO A 163 2.72 5.62 22.99
C PRO A 163 1.95 6.92 22.76
N ALA A 164 2.46 7.84 21.94
CA ALA A 164 1.76 9.07 21.57
C ALA A 164 0.58 8.83 20.61
N SER A 165 0.49 7.66 19.97
CA SER A 165 -0.63 7.21 19.13
C SER A 165 -1.70 6.45 19.93
N THR A 166 -1.68 6.53 21.26
CA THR A 166 -2.60 5.79 22.15
C THR A 166 -3.61 6.71 22.82
N ARG A 167 -4.70 6.14 23.35
CA ARG A 167 -5.80 6.86 24.01
C ARG A 167 -5.26 7.86 25.04
N GLY A 168 -5.73 9.10 24.94
CA GLY A 168 -5.34 10.20 25.83
C GLY A 168 -4.00 10.86 25.50
N HIS A 169 -3.21 10.31 24.57
CA HIS A 169 -1.89 10.84 24.20
C HIS A 169 -1.82 11.41 22.78
N VAL A 170 -2.81 11.11 21.92
CA VAL A 170 -2.89 11.69 20.57
C VAL A 170 -3.06 13.21 20.68
N GLN A 171 -2.12 13.94 20.10
CA GLN A 171 -2.09 15.42 20.06
C GLN A 171 -1.83 15.98 18.65
N TYR A 172 -1.40 15.12 17.72
CA TYR A 172 -1.08 15.45 16.34
C TYR A 172 -0.96 14.14 15.54
N ALA A 173 -0.95 14.24 14.21
CA ALA A 173 -0.58 13.10 13.38
C ALA A 173 0.94 12.88 13.47
N GLU A 174 1.35 11.82 14.17
CA GLU A 174 2.75 11.44 14.32
C GLU A 174 3.41 11.06 12.98
N PRO A 175 4.75 11.21 12.85
CA PRO A 175 5.45 10.81 11.64
C PRO A 175 5.20 9.35 11.29
N ASP A 176 4.86 9.11 10.04
CA ASP A 176 4.51 7.79 9.50
C ASP A 176 4.71 7.80 7.98
N ASP A 177 5.24 6.72 7.41
CA ASP A 177 5.50 6.66 5.97
C ASP A 177 4.23 6.72 5.13
N ASP A 178 3.09 6.23 5.62
CA ASP A 178 1.79 6.39 4.98
C ASP A 178 1.43 7.88 4.74
N ILE A 179 1.72 8.73 5.71
CA ILE A 179 1.47 10.18 5.62
C ILE A 179 2.58 10.84 4.79
N HIS A 180 3.83 10.40 4.95
CA HIS A 180 4.96 10.91 4.17
C HIS A 180 4.73 10.76 2.68
N TYR A 181 4.29 9.59 2.21
CA TYR A 181 4.08 9.36 0.79
C TYR A 181 2.98 10.23 0.19
N THR A 182 1.90 10.51 0.93
CA THR A 182 0.87 11.47 0.48
C THR A 182 1.44 12.87 0.30
N ILE A 183 2.32 13.30 1.21
CA ILE A 183 3.00 14.61 1.15
C ILE A 183 4.06 14.64 0.04
N LEU A 184 4.77 13.53 -0.20
CA LEU A 184 5.72 13.41 -1.31
C LEU A 184 5.01 13.52 -2.66
N GLY A 185 3.83 12.91 -2.82
CA GLY A 185 3.02 13.08 -4.03
C GLY A 185 2.65 14.54 -4.28
N LEU A 186 2.28 15.26 -3.22
CA LEU A 186 2.01 16.70 -3.28
C LEU A 186 3.24 17.50 -3.73
N ILE A 187 4.39 17.30 -3.08
CA ILE A 187 5.64 18.00 -3.40
C ILE A 187 6.09 17.69 -4.84
N LEU A 188 5.93 16.45 -5.30
CA LEU A 188 6.30 16.03 -6.65
C LEU A 188 5.54 16.86 -7.70
N VAL A 189 4.22 16.99 -7.54
CA VAL A 189 3.39 17.73 -8.51
C VAL A 189 3.60 19.23 -8.40
N GLU A 190 3.82 19.78 -7.20
CA GLU A 190 4.17 21.20 -7.04
C GLU A 190 5.46 21.56 -7.79
N LYS A 191 6.43 20.63 -7.83
CA LYS A 191 7.75 20.87 -8.45
C LYS A 191 7.77 20.58 -9.95
N TYR A 192 7.08 19.54 -10.40
CA TYR A 192 7.22 19.00 -11.75
C TYR A 192 5.91 18.96 -12.56
N GLY A 193 4.77 19.30 -11.96
CA GLY A 193 3.45 19.09 -12.57
C GLY A 193 3.16 17.60 -12.77
N LEU A 194 2.24 17.25 -13.68
CA LEU A 194 1.86 15.85 -13.96
C LEU A 194 2.77 15.14 -14.98
N LYS A 195 3.82 15.82 -15.47
CA LYS A 195 4.76 15.28 -16.46
C LYS A 195 6.10 14.86 -15.83
N PHE A 196 6.08 14.50 -14.54
CA PHE A 196 7.26 14.01 -13.84
C PHE A 196 7.74 12.68 -14.44
N SER A 197 9.04 12.45 -14.43
CA SER A 197 9.64 11.18 -14.83
C SER A 197 9.89 10.26 -13.62
N GLN A 198 10.24 9.00 -13.87
CA GLN A 198 10.71 8.10 -12.81
C GLN A 198 11.95 8.62 -12.07
N TYR A 199 12.79 9.37 -12.79
CA TYR A 199 13.94 10.01 -12.18
C TYR A 199 13.51 11.10 -11.19
N ASP A 200 12.46 11.88 -11.52
CA ASP A 200 11.93 12.90 -10.62
C ASP A 200 11.29 12.28 -9.37
N VAL A 201 10.61 11.14 -9.50
CA VAL A 201 10.10 10.35 -8.36
C VAL A 201 11.24 9.95 -7.43
N GLY A 202 12.28 9.31 -7.97
CA GLY A 202 13.44 8.88 -7.19
C GLY A 202 14.16 10.07 -6.54
N LYS A 203 14.34 11.17 -7.28
CA LYS A 203 14.91 12.41 -6.75
C LYS A 203 14.08 12.98 -5.61
N ASN A 204 12.77 13.03 -5.76
CA ASN A 204 11.86 13.53 -4.73
C ASN A 204 11.98 12.71 -3.43
N ILE A 205 12.07 11.38 -3.53
CA ILE A 205 12.24 10.50 -2.37
C ILE A 205 13.59 10.73 -1.68
N VAL A 206 14.71 10.76 -2.43
CA VAL A 206 16.04 10.90 -1.79
C VAL A 206 16.34 12.30 -1.25
N ASP A 207 15.75 13.33 -1.85
CA ASP A 207 15.89 14.70 -1.36
C ASP A 207 15.10 14.90 -0.04
N ASN A 208 14.05 14.09 0.19
CA ASN A 208 13.09 14.33 1.28
C ASN A 208 13.07 13.29 2.40
N ILE A 209 13.37 12.02 2.16
CA ILE A 209 13.19 10.95 3.16
C ILE A 209 14.52 10.29 3.54
N PRO A 210 14.88 10.25 4.83
CA PRO A 210 16.03 9.47 5.28
C PRO A 210 15.82 7.97 5.04
N TYR A 211 16.87 7.27 4.59
CA TYR A 211 16.84 5.84 4.22
C TYR A 211 16.15 4.90 5.23
N ASN A 212 16.27 5.17 6.54
CA ASN A 212 15.70 4.31 7.58
C ASN A 212 14.18 4.42 7.75
N TRP A 213 13.56 5.43 7.15
CA TRP A 213 12.09 5.61 7.12
C TRP A 213 11.41 4.90 5.95
N LEU A 214 12.18 4.21 5.12
CA LEU A 214 11.67 3.49 3.96
C LEU A 214 11.70 1.98 4.22
N TRP A 215 10.72 1.29 3.65
CA TRP A 215 10.56 -0.15 3.71
C TRP A 215 10.52 -0.76 2.30
N SER A 216 10.73 -2.08 2.24
CA SER A 216 10.38 -2.90 1.07
C SER A 216 10.99 -2.38 -0.26
N CYS A 217 10.20 -2.37 -1.34
CA CYS A 217 10.61 -1.91 -2.67
C CYS A 217 11.13 -0.46 -2.70
N THR A 218 10.63 0.45 -1.86
CA THR A 218 11.11 1.85 -1.85
C THR A 218 12.46 1.98 -1.18
N LYS A 219 12.70 1.23 -0.11
CA LYS A 219 14.03 1.15 0.49
C LYS A 219 15.05 0.55 -0.47
N GLN A 220 14.65 -0.49 -1.21
CA GLN A 220 15.51 -1.13 -2.20
C GLN A 220 15.82 -0.19 -3.37
N ALA A 221 14.81 0.55 -3.87
CA ALA A 221 15.01 1.57 -4.90
C ALA A 221 15.92 2.72 -4.43
N TYR A 222 15.82 3.16 -3.17
CA TYR A 222 16.75 4.13 -2.60
C TYR A 222 18.19 3.59 -2.60
N TYR A 223 18.39 2.32 -2.21
CA TYR A 223 19.69 1.68 -2.28
C TYR A 223 20.24 1.68 -3.71
N HIS A 224 19.41 1.36 -4.71
CA HIS A 224 19.84 1.44 -6.10
C HIS A 224 20.18 2.87 -6.55
N TRP A 225 19.38 3.85 -6.13
CA TRP A 225 19.60 5.25 -6.45
C TRP A 225 20.98 5.74 -5.99
N VAL A 226 21.35 5.49 -4.74
CA VAL A 226 22.65 5.94 -4.19
C VAL A 226 23.85 5.14 -4.69
N ASN A 227 23.60 4.03 -5.41
CA ASN A 227 24.63 3.22 -6.06
C ASN A 227 24.61 3.35 -7.60
N MET A 228 23.86 4.31 -8.15
CA MET A 228 23.97 4.64 -9.57
C MET A 228 25.37 5.16 -9.88
N THR A 229 25.82 4.87 -11.09
CA THR A 229 27.15 5.25 -11.59
C THR A 229 27.03 6.27 -12.72
N ASP A 230 28.06 7.09 -12.93
CA ASP A 230 28.05 8.14 -13.97
C ASP A 230 28.43 7.60 -15.37
N ASP A 231 28.71 6.30 -15.51
CA ASP A 231 29.15 5.66 -16.76
C ASP A 231 28.00 5.27 -17.70
N ARG A 232 26.74 5.33 -17.23
CA ARG A 232 25.53 5.01 -18.00
C ARG A 232 24.41 6.02 -17.72
N PRO A 233 23.49 6.29 -18.67
CA PRO A 233 22.37 7.20 -18.44
C PRO A 233 21.53 6.83 -17.21
N ALA A 234 21.24 7.80 -16.34
CA ALA A 234 20.50 7.56 -15.11
C ALA A 234 19.10 6.96 -15.37
N ALA A 235 18.42 7.39 -16.44
CA ALA A 235 17.11 6.86 -16.82
C ALA A 235 17.14 5.35 -17.13
N GLU A 236 18.22 4.86 -17.77
CA GLU A 236 18.39 3.43 -18.03
C GLU A 236 18.60 2.64 -16.73
N GLN A 237 19.35 3.20 -15.79
CA GLN A 237 19.58 2.58 -14.48
C GLN A 237 18.30 2.54 -13.65
N VAL A 238 17.52 3.62 -13.63
CA VAL A 238 16.23 3.71 -12.92
C VAL A 238 15.23 2.69 -13.48
N ALA A 239 15.20 2.47 -14.79
CA ALA A 239 14.33 1.47 -15.41
C ALA A 239 14.62 0.03 -14.93
N GLU A 240 15.80 -0.25 -14.36
CA GLU A 240 16.14 -1.56 -13.79
C GLU A 240 15.55 -1.75 -12.37
N PHE A 241 15.20 -0.69 -11.65
CA PHE A 241 14.87 -0.72 -10.21
C PHE A 241 13.67 -1.60 -9.82
N PRO A 242 12.58 -1.69 -10.62
CA PRO A 242 11.46 -2.54 -10.27
C PRO A 242 11.81 -4.03 -10.16
N LEU A 243 12.84 -4.49 -10.88
CA LEU A 243 13.19 -5.91 -10.97
C LEU A 243 14.56 -6.25 -10.39
N LYS A 244 15.53 -5.34 -10.45
CA LYS A 244 16.90 -5.61 -10.04
C LYS A 244 16.98 -5.73 -8.52
N LEU A 245 17.32 -6.92 -8.02
CA LEU A 245 17.51 -7.18 -6.59
C LEU A 245 16.30 -6.73 -5.74
N ASN A 246 15.10 -6.80 -6.30
CA ASN A 246 13.88 -6.28 -5.68
C ASN A 246 12.80 -7.37 -5.63
N PRO A 247 12.87 -8.30 -4.67
CA PRO A 247 11.83 -9.30 -4.45
C PRO A 247 10.55 -8.70 -3.87
N TRP A 248 10.53 -7.40 -3.55
CA TRP A 248 9.40 -6.70 -2.94
C TRP A 248 8.55 -5.91 -3.96
N ARG A 249 8.76 -6.15 -5.25
CA ARG A 249 8.10 -5.45 -6.36
C ARG A 249 6.56 -5.54 -6.35
N GLU A 250 5.98 -6.50 -5.64
CA GLU A 250 4.53 -6.61 -5.36
C GLU A 250 4.18 -6.31 -3.88
N GLY A 251 4.95 -5.41 -3.25
CA GLY A 251 4.76 -4.99 -1.86
C GLY A 251 3.79 -3.81 -1.68
N ILE A 252 3.23 -3.74 -0.48
CA ILE A 252 2.17 -2.80 -0.06
C ILE A 252 2.56 -1.32 -0.16
N ASN A 253 3.86 -1.01 -0.16
CA ASN A 253 4.38 0.35 -0.28
C ASN A 253 3.86 1.12 -1.51
N ALA A 254 3.41 0.44 -2.56
CA ALA A 254 2.76 1.07 -3.70
C ALA A 254 1.36 1.62 -3.36
N ALA A 255 0.58 0.88 -2.57
CA ALA A 255 -0.78 1.25 -2.21
C ALA A 255 -0.81 2.48 -1.30
N ILE A 256 0.11 2.57 -0.34
CA ILE A 256 0.20 3.70 0.60
C ILE A 256 0.68 5.01 -0.05
N ARG A 257 1.16 4.94 -1.31
CA ARG A 257 1.52 6.09 -2.15
C ARG A 257 0.35 6.62 -2.98
N ALA A 258 -0.77 5.91 -3.00
CA ALA A 258 -1.84 6.15 -3.98
C ALA A 258 -2.73 7.35 -3.65
N ASP A 259 -2.83 7.72 -2.37
CA ASP A 259 -3.92 8.57 -1.89
C ASP A 259 -4.00 9.91 -2.60
N PHE A 260 -2.85 10.58 -2.70
CA PHE A 260 -2.75 11.89 -3.32
C PHE A 260 -3.22 11.89 -4.79
N TRP A 261 -2.99 10.80 -5.52
CA TRP A 261 -3.39 10.68 -6.93
C TRP A 261 -4.91 10.62 -7.11
N GLY A 262 -5.60 9.97 -6.16
CA GLY A 262 -7.05 10.01 -6.06
C GLY A 262 -7.57 11.40 -5.67
N TYR A 263 -6.91 12.06 -4.70
CA TYR A 263 -7.29 13.40 -4.24
C TYR A 263 -7.32 14.42 -5.38
N ILE A 264 -6.33 14.41 -6.27
CA ILE A 264 -6.27 15.37 -7.40
C ILE A 264 -7.03 14.91 -8.66
N SER A 265 -7.82 13.84 -8.56
CA SER A 265 -8.58 13.26 -9.67
C SER A 265 -10.06 12.98 -9.28
N PRO A 266 -10.78 13.94 -8.67
CA PRO A 266 -12.12 13.70 -8.16
C PRO A 266 -13.09 13.29 -9.29
N GLY A 267 -13.75 12.14 -9.12
CA GLY A 267 -14.68 11.58 -10.10
C GLY A 267 -14.05 10.98 -11.35
N ASP A 268 -12.71 10.90 -11.45
CA ASP A 268 -12.00 10.35 -12.61
C ASP A 268 -11.01 9.24 -12.20
N PRO A 269 -11.50 7.99 -12.03
CA PRO A 269 -10.65 6.86 -11.69
C PRO A 269 -9.55 6.61 -12.72
N ARG A 270 -9.82 6.75 -14.02
CA ARG A 270 -8.84 6.46 -15.08
C ARG A 270 -7.66 7.41 -15.01
N ARG A 271 -7.92 8.70 -14.78
CA ARG A 271 -6.86 9.68 -14.53
C ARG A 271 -6.05 9.32 -13.29
N ALA A 272 -6.71 9.02 -12.18
CA ALA A 272 -6.05 8.67 -10.93
C ALA A 272 -5.11 7.45 -11.10
N GLY A 273 -5.61 6.39 -11.74
CA GLY A 273 -4.85 5.17 -12.02
C GLY A 273 -3.66 5.41 -12.96
N ARG A 274 -3.78 6.28 -13.97
CA ARG A 274 -2.65 6.62 -14.86
C ARG A 274 -1.53 7.36 -14.12
N ILE A 275 -1.87 8.33 -13.26
CA ILE A 275 -0.87 9.06 -12.46
C ILE A 275 -0.22 8.11 -11.44
N ALA A 276 -1.02 7.27 -10.77
CA ALA A 276 -0.52 6.27 -9.84
C ALA A 276 0.47 5.31 -10.53
N PHE A 277 0.11 4.76 -11.70
CA PHE A 277 1.00 3.91 -12.51
C PHE A 277 2.31 4.62 -12.85
N GLN A 278 2.23 5.87 -13.32
CA GLN A 278 3.40 6.68 -13.64
C GLN A 278 4.31 6.88 -12.43
N GLU A 279 3.80 6.92 -11.20
CA GLU A 279 4.64 7.13 -10.01
C GLU A 279 5.22 5.82 -9.41
N VAL A 280 4.43 4.75 -9.34
CA VAL A 280 4.87 3.53 -8.66
C VAL A 280 5.74 2.62 -9.52
N THR A 281 5.64 2.71 -10.86
CA THR A 281 6.52 1.96 -11.78
C THR A 281 8.01 2.34 -11.66
N PHE A 282 8.34 3.32 -10.82
CA PHE A 282 9.69 3.57 -10.31
C PHE A 282 10.32 2.31 -9.69
N ASN A 283 9.54 1.51 -8.96
CA ASN A 283 10.07 0.40 -8.18
C ASN A 283 9.11 -0.79 -7.97
N THR A 284 7.95 -0.79 -8.62
CA THR A 284 6.98 -1.88 -8.53
C THR A 284 6.55 -2.42 -9.89
N THR A 285 6.03 -3.65 -9.88
CA THR A 285 5.43 -4.33 -11.03
C THR A 285 4.11 -4.99 -10.61
N LYS A 286 3.29 -5.41 -11.58
CA LYS A 286 2.09 -6.23 -11.37
C LYS A 286 1.26 -5.78 -10.16
N ASN A 287 1.01 -6.66 -9.19
CA ASN A 287 0.10 -6.38 -8.06
C ASN A 287 0.57 -5.24 -7.16
N GLY A 288 1.88 -4.97 -7.07
CA GLY A 288 2.37 -3.74 -6.43
C GLY A 288 1.80 -2.52 -7.15
N THR A 289 2.04 -2.42 -8.46
CA THR A 289 1.51 -1.35 -9.31
C THR A 289 -0.02 -1.29 -9.29
N TYR A 290 -0.70 -2.45 -9.43
CA TYR A 290 -2.16 -2.52 -9.46
C TYR A 290 -2.79 -2.06 -8.16
N SER A 291 -2.19 -2.32 -6.99
CA SER A 291 -2.74 -1.83 -5.73
C SER A 291 -2.74 -0.31 -5.62
N SER A 292 -1.69 0.34 -6.12
CA SER A 292 -1.66 1.80 -6.17
C SER A 292 -2.73 2.35 -7.10
N MET A 293 -2.86 1.76 -8.29
CA MET A 293 -3.89 2.13 -9.25
C MET A 293 -5.29 1.92 -8.65
N PHE A 294 -5.53 0.76 -8.05
CA PHE A 294 -6.80 0.39 -7.42
C PHE A 294 -7.20 1.39 -6.34
N VAL A 295 -6.31 1.68 -5.38
CA VAL A 295 -6.58 2.64 -4.30
C VAL A 295 -6.83 4.05 -4.85
N ALA A 296 -6.03 4.51 -5.81
CA ALA A 296 -6.23 5.81 -6.46
C ALA A 296 -7.60 5.89 -7.18
N GLY A 297 -8.00 4.81 -7.85
CA GLY A 297 -9.30 4.68 -8.51
C GLY A 297 -10.47 4.66 -7.51
N CYS A 298 -10.33 3.99 -6.37
CA CYS A 298 -11.31 4.00 -5.28
C CYS A 298 -11.47 5.41 -4.70
N LEU A 299 -10.38 6.12 -4.46
CA LEU A 299 -10.41 7.48 -3.93
C LEU A 299 -11.03 8.48 -4.91
N ALA A 300 -10.69 8.39 -6.18
CA ALA A 300 -11.32 9.19 -7.23
C ALA A 300 -12.84 8.95 -7.29
N ALA A 301 -13.28 7.69 -7.20
CA ALA A 301 -14.69 7.34 -7.17
C ALA A 301 -15.39 7.79 -5.87
N ALA A 302 -14.71 7.74 -4.73
CA ALA A 302 -15.21 8.27 -3.45
C ALA A 302 -15.44 9.79 -3.52
N LEU A 303 -14.61 10.52 -4.28
CA LEU A 303 -14.75 11.94 -4.57
C LEU A 303 -15.74 12.23 -5.71
N SER A 304 -16.93 11.63 -5.63
CA SER A 304 -18.07 11.88 -6.52
C SER A 304 -19.34 12.13 -5.70
N GLN A 305 -20.43 12.59 -6.33
CA GLN A 305 -21.71 12.72 -5.64
C GLN A 305 -22.34 11.36 -5.37
N HIS A 306 -22.86 11.18 -4.15
CA HIS A 306 -23.57 9.98 -3.70
C HIS A 306 -22.79 8.65 -3.90
N PRO A 307 -21.52 8.57 -3.48
CA PRO A 307 -20.75 7.35 -3.63
C PRO A 307 -21.34 6.25 -2.74
N THR A 308 -21.24 5.01 -3.21
CA THR A 308 -21.49 3.79 -2.42
C THR A 308 -20.21 2.97 -2.37
N VAL A 309 -20.11 2.01 -1.44
CA VAL A 309 -18.99 1.07 -1.41
C VAL A 309 -18.84 0.35 -2.76
N GLU A 310 -19.96 -0.05 -3.37
CA GLU A 310 -19.94 -0.70 -4.68
C GLU A 310 -19.34 0.19 -5.77
N THR A 311 -19.79 1.44 -5.90
CA THR A 311 -19.25 2.36 -6.91
C THR A 311 -17.78 2.72 -6.67
N ILE A 312 -17.36 2.76 -5.40
CA ILE A 312 -15.95 2.97 -5.01
C ILE A 312 -15.08 1.78 -5.46
N LEU A 313 -15.50 0.55 -5.15
CA LEU A 313 -14.77 -0.65 -5.57
C LEU A 313 -14.76 -0.80 -7.09
N GLN A 314 -15.86 -0.48 -7.78
CA GLN A 314 -15.92 -0.41 -9.23
C GLN A 314 -14.92 0.63 -9.80
N GLY A 315 -14.74 1.77 -9.12
CA GLY A 315 -13.73 2.76 -9.46
C GLY A 315 -12.31 2.18 -9.45
N GLY A 316 -11.93 1.47 -8.39
CA GLY A 316 -10.64 0.79 -8.30
C GLY A 316 -10.47 -0.33 -9.32
N LEU A 317 -11.49 -1.18 -9.51
CA LEU A 317 -11.49 -2.25 -10.52
C LEU A 317 -11.40 -1.71 -11.95
N SER A 318 -11.84 -0.46 -12.19
CA SER A 318 -11.79 0.15 -13.51
C SER A 318 -10.38 0.54 -13.96
N VAL A 319 -9.35 0.39 -13.13
CA VAL A 319 -7.97 0.77 -13.47
C VAL A 319 -6.95 -0.37 -13.32
N ILE A 320 -7.40 -1.59 -13.10
CA ILE A 320 -6.53 -2.77 -12.98
C ILE A 320 -7.04 -3.90 -13.90
N PRO A 321 -6.19 -4.86 -14.31
CA PRO A 321 -6.63 -5.94 -15.20
C PRO A 321 -7.67 -6.82 -14.50
N LYS A 322 -8.78 -7.14 -15.19
CA LYS A 322 -9.87 -7.97 -14.63
C LYS A 322 -9.39 -9.36 -14.20
N ARG A 323 -8.36 -9.89 -14.86
CA ARG A 323 -7.80 -11.21 -14.58
C ARG A 323 -6.49 -11.16 -13.79
N SER A 324 -6.27 -10.10 -13.01
CA SER A 324 -5.15 -10.01 -12.06
C SER A 324 -5.49 -10.62 -10.70
N ARG A 325 -4.47 -10.99 -9.91
CA ARG A 325 -4.68 -11.40 -8.50
C ARG A 325 -5.34 -10.32 -7.66
N MET A 326 -4.99 -9.05 -7.88
CA MET A 326 -5.60 -7.90 -7.20
C MET A 326 -7.11 -7.76 -7.49
N ALA A 327 -7.56 -7.99 -8.73
CA ALA A 327 -8.98 -8.03 -9.04
C ALA A 327 -9.68 -9.25 -8.45
N ALA A 328 -9.04 -10.43 -8.53
CA ALA A 328 -9.59 -11.68 -7.99
C ALA A 328 -9.83 -11.60 -6.48
N ILE A 329 -8.86 -11.13 -5.70
CA ILE A 329 -9.00 -11.02 -4.25
C ILE A 329 -10.10 -10.03 -3.84
N THR A 330 -10.30 -8.96 -4.62
CA THR A 330 -11.39 -8.00 -4.40
C THR A 330 -12.75 -8.69 -4.57
N HIS A 331 -12.93 -9.45 -5.64
CA HIS A 331 -14.16 -10.20 -5.89
C HIS A 331 -14.39 -11.31 -4.85
N GLU A 332 -13.35 -12.04 -4.47
CA GLU A 332 -13.45 -13.09 -3.45
C GLU A 332 -13.90 -12.55 -2.09
N VAL A 333 -13.35 -11.41 -1.65
CA VAL A 333 -13.79 -10.78 -0.40
C VAL A 333 -15.24 -10.31 -0.49
N MET A 334 -15.68 -9.79 -1.64
CA MET A 334 -17.08 -9.44 -1.87
C MET A 334 -18.00 -10.66 -1.78
N ASP A 335 -17.62 -11.76 -2.43
CA ASP A 335 -18.38 -12.99 -2.46
C ASP A 335 -18.44 -13.63 -1.07
N TRP A 336 -17.29 -13.75 -0.38
CA TRP A 336 -17.23 -14.28 0.98
C TRP A 336 -18.05 -13.45 1.97
N TYR A 337 -18.04 -12.12 1.84
CA TYR A 337 -18.86 -11.29 2.73
C TYR A 337 -20.35 -11.42 2.43
N ALA A 338 -20.74 -11.61 1.17
CA ALA A 338 -22.12 -11.89 0.80
C ALA A 338 -22.59 -13.27 1.32
N GLU A 339 -21.70 -14.26 1.38
CA GLU A 339 -21.95 -15.60 1.94
C GLU A 339 -22.04 -15.58 3.47
N ASP A 340 -21.05 -15.01 4.14
CA ASP A 340 -20.85 -15.14 5.59
C ASP A 340 -21.62 -14.05 6.38
N GLY A 341 -21.76 -12.84 5.82
CA GLY A 341 -22.40 -11.69 6.49
C GLY A 341 -21.63 -11.15 7.71
N ASP A 342 -20.43 -11.66 7.96
CA ASP A 342 -19.61 -11.38 9.13
C ASP A 342 -18.14 -11.16 8.74
N TRP A 343 -17.55 -10.06 9.22
CA TRP A 343 -16.18 -9.72 8.87
C TRP A 343 -15.15 -10.64 9.51
N ILE A 344 -15.44 -11.24 10.68
CA ILE A 344 -14.50 -12.13 11.36
C ILE A 344 -14.27 -13.38 10.52
N SER A 345 -15.37 -13.98 10.02
CA SER A 345 -15.33 -15.17 9.17
C SER A 345 -14.60 -14.91 7.85
N VAL A 346 -14.86 -13.77 7.21
CA VAL A 346 -14.15 -13.37 5.97
C VAL A 346 -12.67 -13.09 6.25
N CYS A 347 -12.34 -12.46 7.37
CA CYS A 347 -10.96 -12.24 7.79
C CYS A 347 -10.21 -13.58 7.95
N ASP A 348 -10.85 -14.58 8.56
CA ASP A 348 -10.27 -15.92 8.70
C ASP A 348 -10.02 -16.60 7.34
N ARG A 349 -10.92 -16.44 6.37
CA ARG A 349 -10.70 -16.90 4.98
C ARG A 349 -9.52 -16.20 4.31
N ILE A 350 -9.33 -14.89 4.55
CA ILE A 350 -8.17 -14.14 4.04
C ILE A 350 -6.87 -14.70 4.65
N TYR A 351 -6.83 -14.94 5.97
CA TYR A 351 -5.66 -15.54 6.62
C TYR A 351 -5.38 -16.96 6.10
N GLU A 352 -6.42 -17.78 5.91
CA GLU A 352 -6.27 -19.14 5.39
C GLU A 352 -5.66 -19.16 3.98
N LYS A 353 -6.11 -18.25 3.10
CA LYS A 353 -5.69 -18.24 1.70
C LYS A 353 -4.40 -17.45 1.44
N TYR A 354 -4.16 -16.37 2.17
CA TYR A 354 -3.10 -15.41 1.88
C TYR A 354 -2.14 -15.16 3.05
N GLY A 355 -2.35 -15.79 4.21
CA GLY A 355 -1.51 -15.60 5.40
C GLY A 355 -0.08 -16.13 5.26
N HIS A 356 0.23 -16.88 4.20
CA HIS A 356 1.61 -17.32 3.88
C HIS A 356 2.45 -16.21 3.23
N LEU A 357 1.81 -15.15 2.72
CA LEU A 357 2.51 -14.04 2.08
C LEU A 357 3.32 -13.25 3.13
N PRO A 358 4.44 -12.63 2.72
CA PRO A 358 5.16 -11.71 3.60
C PRO A 358 4.24 -10.61 4.11
N PHE A 359 4.42 -10.17 5.36
CA PHE A 359 3.62 -9.10 6.00
C PHE A 359 3.42 -7.84 5.15
N LEU A 360 4.47 -7.41 4.43
CA LEU A 360 4.43 -6.25 3.53
C LEU A 360 3.91 -6.58 2.12
N ALA A 361 3.36 -7.77 1.86
CA ALA A 361 2.80 -8.09 0.55
C ALA A 361 1.48 -7.33 0.33
N THR A 362 1.21 -6.98 -0.92
CA THR A 362 0.03 -6.20 -1.27
C THR A 362 -1.28 -6.95 -1.03
N LEU A 363 -1.36 -8.23 -1.41
CA LEU A 363 -2.65 -8.89 -1.63
C LEU A 363 -3.49 -8.98 -0.36
N HIS A 364 -3.00 -9.62 0.71
CA HIS A 364 -3.78 -9.77 1.96
C HIS A 364 -4.11 -8.42 2.61
N ASN A 365 -3.18 -7.45 2.57
CA ASN A 365 -3.43 -6.11 3.09
C ASN A 365 -4.55 -5.40 2.32
N MET A 366 -4.59 -5.50 1.00
CA MET A 366 -5.70 -4.97 0.20
C MET A 366 -7.01 -5.73 0.42
N ALA A 367 -6.95 -7.04 0.68
CA ALA A 367 -8.13 -7.81 1.08
C ALA A 367 -8.74 -7.28 2.38
N PHE A 368 -7.91 -6.93 3.37
CA PHE A 368 -8.38 -6.31 4.61
C PHE A 368 -8.99 -4.92 4.38
N VAL A 369 -8.43 -4.12 3.47
CA VAL A 369 -9.04 -2.84 3.07
C VAL A 369 -10.41 -3.05 2.43
N VAL A 370 -10.53 -3.97 1.47
CA VAL A 370 -11.82 -4.28 0.82
C VAL A 370 -12.85 -4.77 1.84
N LEU A 371 -12.43 -5.67 2.74
CA LEU A 371 -13.28 -6.17 3.83
C LEU A 371 -13.75 -5.02 4.75
N ALA A 372 -12.84 -4.12 5.13
CA ALA A 372 -13.16 -2.97 5.96
C ALA A 372 -14.18 -2.03 5.30
N LEU A 373 -14.05 -1.78 4.00
CA LEU A 373 -15.00 -0.98 3.23
C LEU A 373 -16.38 -1.64 3.16
N ILE A 374 -16.44 -2.93 2.86
CA ILE A 374 -17.70 -3.70 2.75
C ILE A 374 -18.38 -3.84 4.11
N HIS A 375 -17.65 -4.16 5.16
CA HIS A 375 -18.24 -4.23 6.50
C HIS A 375 -18.65 -2.85 7.00
N GLY A 376 -17.83 -1.84 6.73
CA GLY A 376 -18.02 -0.45 7.13
C GLY A 376 -19.24 0.21 6.51
N GLN A 377 -19.53 -0.04 5.23
CA GLN A 377 -20.68 0.57 4.52
C GLN A 377 -20.68 2.11 4.63
N LEU A 378 -19.51 2.73 4.41
CA LEU A 378 -19.26 4.16 4.59
C LEU A 378 -19.47 4.68 6.04
N ASP A 379 -19.51 3.81 7.05
CA ASP A 379 -19.28 4.21 8.44
C ASP A 379 -17.78 4.31 8.70
N TYR A 380 -17.30 5.54 8.92
CA TYR A 380 -15.87 5.83 9.10
C TYR A 380 -15.25 5.04 10.26
N GLU A 381 -15.88 5.05 11.42
CA GLU A 381 -15.38 4.39 12.62
C GLU A 381 -15.34 2.88 12.45
N LYS A 382 -16.44 2.32 11.95
CA LYS A 382 -16.55 0.89 11.70
C LYS A 382 -15.49 0.43 10.69
N SER A 383 -15.23 1.22 9.65
CA SER A 383 -14.24 0.89 8.61
C SER A 383 -12.82 0.85 9.19
N ILE A 384 -12.38 1.92 9.87
CA ILE A 384 -11.00 2.00 10.38
C ILE A 384 -10.75 0.99 11.50
N THR A 385 -11.73 0.77 12.38
CA THR A 385 -11.58 -0.18 13.48
C THR A 385 -11.58 -1.63 13.00
N THR A 386 -12.35 -1.94 11.95
CA THR A 386 -12.31 -3.27 11.30
C THR A 386 -10.96 -3.52 10.65
N ALA A 387 -10.43 -2.56 9.88
CA ALA A 387 -9.10 -2.68 9.28
C ALA A 387 -8.02 -2.93 10.34
N VAL A 388 -8.01 -2.17 11.44
CA VAL A 388 -7.07 -2.41 12.55
C VAL A 388 -7.28 -3.79 13.18
N MET A 389 -8.52 -4.19 13.45
CA MET A 389 -8.80 -5.48 14.09
C MET A 389 -8.51 -6.68 13.17
N CYS A 390 -8.43 -6.52 11.85
CA CYS A 390 -7.93 -7.56 10.94
C CYS A 390 -6.46 -7.90 11.21
N GLY A 391 -5.67 -6.98 11.78
CA GLY A 391 -4.26 -7.19 12.09
C GLY A 391 -3.35 -7.05 10.87
N MET A 392 -2.15 -7.63 10.97
CA MET A 392 -1.03 -7.42 10.06
C MET A 392 -0.64 -5.93 10.01
N ASP A 393 -0.66 -5.31 8.84
CA ASP A 393 -0.12 -3.96 8.61
C ASP A 393 -1.22 -2.92 8.87
N THR A 394 -1.45 -2.65 10.17
CA THR A 394 -2.70 -2.05 10.64
C THR A 394 -2.81 -0.55 10.37
N ASP A 395 -1.72 0.20 10.38
CA ASP A 395 -1.67 1.62 10.05
C ASP A 395 -1.97 1.86 8.57
N CYS A 396 -1.38 1.09 7.66
CA CYS A 396 -1.59 1.29 6.24
C CYS A 396 -2.99 0.86 5.78
N THR A 397 -3.46 -0.30 6.24
CA THR A 397 -4.80 -0.81 5.88
C THR A 397 -5.91 0.09 6.44
N SER A 398 -5.80 0.51 7.71
CA SER A 398 -6.75 1.46 8.28
C SER A 398 -6.62 2.85 7.66
N GLY A 399 -5.39 3.32 7.40
CA GLY A 399 -5.07 4.57 6.71
C GLY A 399 -5.77 4.68 5.36
N THR A 400 -5.61 3.68 4.49
CA THR A 400 -6.26 3.62 3.18
C THR A 400 -7.79 3.52 3.30
N ALA A 401 -8.31 2.65 4.16
CA ALA A 401 -9.77 2.53 4.35
C ALA A 401 -10.39 3.83 4.89
N GLY A 402 -9.74 4.46 5.87
CA GLY A 402 -10.15 5.72 6.47
C GLY A 402 -10.10 6.88 5.48
N SER A 403 -9.05 6.93 4.66
CA SER A 403 -8.92 7.90 3.56
C SER A 403 -10.08 7.79 2.56
N ILE A 404 -10.37 6.58 2.07
CA ILE A 404 -11.46 6.31 1.11
C ILE A 404 -12.82 6.71 1.69
N VAL A 405 -13.13 6.27 2.91
CA VAL A 405 -14.43 6.56 3.53
C VAL A 405 -14.56 8.04 3.86
N ALA A 406 -13.50 8.68 4.37
CA ALA A 406 -13.53 10.10 4.66
C ALA A 406 -13.65 10.96 3.39
N ALA A 407 -13.02 10.55 2.29
CA ALA A 407 -13.21 11.17 0.97
C ALA A 407 -14.68 11.06 0.50
N ALA A 408 -15.34 9.93 0.80
CA ALA A 408 -16.75 9.69 0.48
C ALA A 408 -17.75 10.36 1.43
N LEU A 409 -17.32 10.83 2.60
CA LEU A 409 -18.20 11.44 3.60
C LEU A 409 -18.07 12.96 3.66
N GLY A 410 -16.84 13.46 3.68
CA GLY A 410 -16.56 14.85 4.02
C GLY A 410 -16.02 15.02 5.44
N TYR A 411 -15.23 16.06 5.67
CA TYR A 411 -14.70 16.44 6.97
C TYR A 411 -15.78 16.64 8.03
N GLU A 412 -16.89 17.31 7.70
CA GLU A 412 -17.94 17.65 8.66
C GLU A 412 -18.68 16.41 9.18
N ALA A 413 -18.70 15.34 8.38
CA ALA A 413 -19.33 14.06 8.72
C ALA A 413 -18.43 13.14 9.57
N LEU A 414 -17.13 13.47 9.74
CA LEU A 414 -16.22 12.64 10.52
C LEU A 414 -16.48 12.75 12.03
N PRO A 415 -16.46 11.63 12.77
CA PRO A 415 -16.61 11.68 14.22
C PRO A 415 -15.46 12.45 14.87
N GLN A 416 -15.80 13.48 15.64
CA GLN A 416 -14.83 14.41 16.22
C GLN A 416 -13.81 13.73 17.16
N LYS A 417 -14.17 12.61 17.80
CA LYS A 417 -13.22 11.86 18.65
C LYS A 417 -12.00 11.33 17.90
N TRP A 418 -12.09 11.15 16.58
CA TRP A 418 -10.98 10.70 15.74
C TRP A 418 -10.15 11.87 15.21
N ILE A 419 -10.79 12.96 14.80
CA ILE A 419 -10.07 14.05 14.10
C ILE A 419 -9.68 15.22 15.02
N ALA A 420 -10.44 15.51 16.07
CA ALA A 420 -10.13 16.61 16.98
C ALA A 420 -8.81 16.42 17.75
N PRO A 421 -8.44 15.21 18.24
CA PRO A 421 -7.17 15.00 18.95
C PRO A 421 -5.93 15.26 18.08
N LEU A 422 -6.06 15.30 16.75
CA LEU A 422 -4.96 15.66 15.85
C LEU A 422 -4.61 17.14 15.90
N ASN A 423 -5.46 17.99 16.49
CA ASN A 423 -5.25 19.44 16.63
C ASN A 423 -4.89 20.17 15.32
N ASP A 424 -5.39 19.67 14.18
CA ASP A 424 -5.01 20.16 12.84
C ASP A 424 -3.49 20.28 12.67
N TYR A 425 -2.75 19.27 13.13
CA TYR A 425 -1.29 19.30 13.14
C TYR A 425 -0.70 17.95 12.77
N THR A 426 0.35 17.98 11.96
CA THR A 426 1.12 16.80 11.58
C THR A 426 2.61 17.07 11.71
N LYS A 427 3.36 16.04 12.09
CA LYS A 427 4.82 16.03 12.08
C LYS A 427 5.29 14.94 11.15
N THR A 428 6.38 15.19 10.45
CA THR A 428 6.92 14.29 9.44
C THR A 428 8.45 14.27 9.48
N VAL A 429 9.04 13.38 8.70
CA VAL A 429 10.48 13.42 8.38
C VAL A 429 10.77 13.93 6.97
N VAL A 430 9.74 14.34 6.22
CA VAL A 430 9.84 14.92 4.89
C VAL A 430 10.62 16.23 5.01
N ALA A 431 11.79 16.31 4.39
CA ALA A 431 12.69 17.47 4.53
C ALA A 431 12.00 18.79 4.15
N ASP A 432 11.24 18.81 3.06
CA ASP A 432 10.50 19.99 2.57
C ASP A 432 9.16 20.23 3.30
N PHE A 433 8.78 19.38 4.27
CA PHE A 433 7.58 19.58 5.09
C PHE A 433 7.71 18.91 6.47
N ARG A 434 8.61 19.40 7.33
CA ARG A 434 8.87 18.76 8.63
C ARG A 434 7.66 18.72 9.56
N GLU A 435 6.87 19.80 9.63
CA GLU A 435 5.65 19.88 10.44
C GLU A 435 4.77 21.03 9.95
N GLY A 436 3.47 20.96 10.21
CA GLY A 436 2.52 21.97 9.78
C GLY A 436 1.08 21.55 10.01
N SER A 437 0.14 22.36 9.54
CA SER A 437 -1.28 22.02 9.67
C SER A 437 -1.74 21.05 8.58
N ILE A 438 -2.68 20.18 8.94
CA ILE A 438 -3.33 19.27 7.99
C ILE A 438 -4.16 20.10 7.01
N SER A 439 -4.86 21.14 7.48
CA SER A 439 -5.56 22.10 6.63
C SER A 439 -4.63 22.81 5.64
N GLY A 440 -3.37 23.08 6.00
CA GLY A 440 -2.39 23.65 5.07
C GLY A 440 -2.03 22.69 3.94
N LEU A 441 -1.95 21.38 4.21
CA LEU A 441 -1.78 20.36 3.18
C LEU A 441 -3.02 20.24 2.28
N VAL A 442 -4.22 20.42 2.84
CA VAL A 442 -5.48 20.49 2.09
C VAL A 442 -5.47 21.66 1.12
N ASP A 443 -5.12 22.87 1.59
CA ASP A 443 -5.06 24.07 0.74
C ASP A 443 -4.08 23.90 -0.43
N ARG A 444 -2.90 23.32 -0.17
CA ARG A 444 -1.92 22.98 -1.20
C ARG A 444 -2.45 21.95 -2.18
N THR A 445 -3.13 20.91 -1.70
CA THR A 445 -3.76 19.89 -2.54
C THR A 445 -4.84 20.49 -3.45
N VAL A 446 -5.68 21.38 -2.93
CA VAL A 446 -6.70 22.08 -3.71
C VAL A 446 -6.06 22.97 -4.77
N ALA A 447 -4.99 23.70 -4.44
CA ALA A 447 -4.25 24.51 -5.40
C ALA A 447 -3.65 23.66 -6.54
N VAL A 448 -3.03 22.52 -6.20
CA VAL A 448 -2.51 21.57 -7.19
C VAL A 448 -3.62 21.03 -8.09
N TRP A 449 -4.74 20.59 -7.52
CA TRP A 449 -5.89 20.13 -8.29
C TRP A 449 -6.38 21.21 -9.27
N GLN A 450 -6.60 22.43 -8.80
CA GLN A 450 -7.04 23.55 -9.65
C GLN A 450 -6.08 23.80 -10.83
N ASN A 451 -4.77 23.73 -10.59
CA ASN A 451 -3.74 23.99 -11.61
C ASN A 451 -3.56 22.83 -12.60
N THR A 452 -3.97 21.62 -12.24
CA THR A 452 -3.67 20.40 -13.01
C THR A 452 -4.89 19.69 -13.58
N ARG A 453 -6.13 20.03 -13.14
CA ARG A 453 -7.36 19.32 -13.52
C ARG A 453 -7.61 19.20 -15.04
N ASP A 454 -7.11 20.15 -15.83
CA ASP A 454 -7.27 20.15 -17.29
C ASP A 454 -6.05 19.56 -18.04
N GLN A 455 -4.99 19.17 -17.33
CA GLN A 455 -3.78 18.58 -17.91
C GLN A 455 -3.95 17.06 -18.06
N GLN A 456 -3.40 16.46 -19.11
CA GLN A 456 -3.27 15.00 -19.18
C GLN A 456 -2.00 14.54 -18.43
N PRO A 457 -2.06 13.42 -17.67
CA PRO A 457 -0.88 12.76 -17.13
C PRO A 457 0.14 12.40 -18.23
N GLY A 458 1.41 12.24 -17.82
CA GLY A 458 2.56 12.01 -18.70
C GLY A 458 2.60 10.64 -19.37
#